data_AF-A0ABD7AHK5-F1
#
_entry.id   AF-A0ABD7AHK5-F1
#
_cell.length_a   1.000
_cell.length_b   1.000
_cell.length_c   1.000
_cell.angle_alpha   90.00
_cell.angle_beta   90.00
_cell.angle_gamma   90.00
#
_symmetry.space_group_name_H-M   'P 1'
#
loop_
_entity.id
_entity.type
_entity.pdbx_description
1 polymer ?
#
loop_
_entity_poly.entity_id
_entity_poly.type
_entity_poly.pdbx_seq_one_letter_code
_entity_poly.pdbx_strand_id
1 'polypeptide(L)'
;MIKLDNIRKTYPGSAHAAIRGLSLVINSGELCTFVGPSGCGKTTILRMINQLDVPDAGDVYVQGVKLAAADIIQVRRQIGFVMQSAALFPHRTVAQNIATVPRLLGWSKKHIQARIDELVDLMSLDRNVLPRYPHQLSGGQQGRVAIARALAADPPVLLMDEPFAAIDPVVRERLQDELLLLQQRLRKTIVLVTHDINEAIRLGDRIAIFQEGGELAQFATPDHILSHPASDFVRRFIGPEPNLQRLGRIQVGQLPRHDVPLIDESLSPIASPHPPVASPLRLVLDKKRRPLNWYDPVKRRTLPVDAPLAAINTLRFAYSALLDAPGGVVVHVDADGEYQGSISHALLQNVLEGHVDLRRYD
;
A
#
# COMPACT_ATOMS: atom_id res chain seq x y z
N MET A 1 -13.08 8.84 -10.39
CA MET A 1 -12.06 9.86 -10.73
C MET A 1 -12.24 11.07 -9.83
N ILE A 2 -11.16 11.63 -9.30
CA ILE A 2 -11.14 12.90 -8.57
C ILE A 2 -10.24 13.87 -9.36
N LYS A 3 -10.73 15.08 -9.61
CA LYS A 3 -9.95 16.14 -10.29
C LYS A 3 -9.98 17.41 -9.47
N LEU A 4 -8.80 17.93 -9.16
CA LEU A 4 -8.56 19.27 -8.62
C LEU A 4 -8.06 20.12 -9.79
N ASP A 5 -8.72 21.23 -10.06
CA ASP A 5 -8.42 22.10 -11.20
C ASP A 5 -8.06 23.50 -10.71
N ASN A 6 -6.76 23.79 -10.65
CA ASN A 6 -6.17 25.05 -10.20
C ASN A 6 -6.78 25.58 -8.89
N ILE A 7 -6.98 24.69 -7.92
CA ILE A 7 -7.63 25.06 -6.67
C ILE A 7 -6.72 25.94 -5.82
N ARG A 8 -7.31 26.94 -5.16
CA ARG A 8 -6.62 27.85 -4.24
C ARG A 8 -7.40 27.97 -2.94
N LYS A 9 -6.69 28.12 -1.83
CA LYS A 9 -7.31 28.33 -0.53
C LYS A 9 -6.44 29.16 0.40
N THR A 10 -7.03 30.19 1.01
CA THR A 10 -6.47 31.01 2.07
C THR A 10 -7.51 31.11 3.18
N TYR A 11 -7.17 30.67 4.40
CA TYR A 11 -8.08 30.83 5.54
C TYR A 11 -8.05 32.27 6.06
N PRO A 12 -9.20 32.81 6.53
CA PRO A 12 -9.25 34.13 7.14
C PRO A 12 -8.24 34.28 8.29
N GLY A 13 -7.50 35.39 8.31
CA GLY A 13 -6.49 35.67 9.34
C GLY A 13 -5.13 35.01 9.13
N SER A 14 -4.95 34.21 8.07
CA SER A 14 -3.64 33.69 7.67
C SER A 14 -2.92 34.65 6.74
N ALA A 15 -1.63 34.92 7.01
CA ALA A 15 -0.76 35.67 6.10
C ALA A 15 -0.37 34.86 4.85
N HIS A 16 -0.52 33.54 4.90
CA HIS A 16 -0.11 32.62 3.84
C HIS A 16 -1.29 31.77 3.34
N ALA A 17 -1.34 31.56 2.03
CA ALA A 17 -2.30 30.65 1.42
C ALA A 17 -2.02 29.20 1.87
N ALA A 18 -3.07 28.49 2.29
CA ALA A 18 -3.00 27.06 2.59
C ALA A 18 -2.72 26.27 1.31
N ILE A 19 -3.34 26.67 0.18
CA ILE A 19 -3.13 26.11 -1.15
C ILE A 19 -2.95 27.26 -2.14
N ARG A 20 -1.76 27.39 -2.74
CA ARG A 20 -1.42 28.48 -3.68
C ARG A 20 -1.95 28.26 -5.09
N GLY A 21 -2.10 27.01 -5.48
CA GLY A 21 -2.56 26.58 -6.81
C GLY A 21 -2.23 25.10 -7.02
N LEU A 22 -3.25 24.25 -7.08
CA LEU A 22 -3.08 22.81 -7.26
C LEU A 22 -3.97 22.29 -8.38
N SER A 23 -3.33 21.61 -9.35
CA SER A 23 -4.02 20.78 -10.33
C SER A 23 -3.56 19.34 -10.19
N LEU A 24 -4.50 18.42 -9.99
CA LEU A 24 -4.22 17.02 -9.71
C LEU A 24 -5.38 16.14 -10.21
N VAL A 25 -5.05 15.02 -10.84
CA VAL A 25 -6.04 14.02 -11.27
C VAL A 25 -5.69 12.67 -10.65
N ILE A 26 -6.64 12.11 -9.91
CA ILE A 26 -6.58 10.76 -9.34
C ILE A 26 -7.59 9.90 -10.08
N ASN A 27 -7.11 8.80 -10.67
CA ASN A 27 -7.94 7.97 -11.53
C ASN A 27 -8.92 7.13 -10.70
N SER A 28 -9.98 6.65 -11.35
CA SER A 28 -10.90 5.71 -10.71
C SER A 28 -10.17 4.42 -10.35
N GLY A 29 -10.38 3.92 -9.13
CA GLY A 29 -9.79 2.65 -8.68
C GLY A 29 -8.33 2.72 -8.30
N GLU A 30 -7.78 3.93 -8.17
CA GLU A 30 -6.41 4.19 -7.75
C GLU A 30 -6.36 4.45 -6.23
N LEU A 31 -5.36 3.89 -5.55
CA LEU A 31 -4.97 4.27 -4.19
C LEU A 31 -3.87 5.33 -4.27
N CYS A 32 -4.27 6.59 -4.10
CA CYS A 32 -3.36 7.73 -4.09
C CYS A 32 -3.00 8.12 -2.66
N THR A 33 -1.70 8.21 -2.36
CA THR A 33 -1.20 8.62 -1.05
C THR A 33 -0.67 10.06 -1.09
N PHE A 34 -1.01 10.86 -0.10
CA PHE A 34 -0.60 12.24 0.05
C PHE A 34 0.39 12.35 1.21
N VAL A 35 1.59 12.84 0.93
CA VAL A 35 2.66 13.00 1.91
C VAL A 35 3.29 14.38 1.83
N GLY A 36 3.92 14.80 2.92
CA GLY A 36 4.60 16.08 3.01
C GLY A 36 4.67 16.57 4.46
N PRO A 37 5.38 17.66 4.73
CA PRO A 37 5.51 18.22 6.07
C PRO A 37 4.16 18.55 6.72
N SER A 38 4.13 18.60 8.04
CA SER A 38 2.95 19.10 8.78
C SER A 38 2.59 20.50 8.32
N GLY A 39 1.29 20.77 8.14
CA GLY A 39 0.81 22.09 7.71
C GLY A 39 0.92 22.39 6.20
N CYS A 40 1.39 21.45 5.36
CA CYS A 40 1.52 21.69 3.92
C CYS A 40 0.20 21.70 3.13
N GLY A 41 -0.95 21.48 3.77
CA GLY A 41 -2.28 21.58 3.12
C GLY A 41 -2.97 20.26 2.77
N LYS A 42 -2.40 19.09 3.10
CA LYS A 42 -2.98 17.75 2.80
C LYS A 42 -4.42 17.60 3.32
N THR A 43 -4.65 17.87 4.61
CA THR A 43 -5.98 17.84 5.23
C THR A 43 -6.93 18.83 4.58
N THR A 44 -6.45 20.05 4.26
CA THR A 44 -7.24 21.06 3.53
C THR A 44 -7.68 20.55 2.16
N ILE A 45 -6.80 19.85 1.42
CA ILE A 45 -7.15 19.23 0.13
C ILE A 45 -8.23 18.16 0.32
N LEU A 46 -8.08 17.25 1.29
CA LEU A 46 -9.10 16.22 1.57
C LEU A 46 -10.44 16.82 1.94
N ARG A 47 -10.44 17.88 2.76
CA ARG A 47 -11.65 18.62 3.13
C ARG A 47 -12.31 19.28 1.92
N MET A 48 -11.54 19.77 0.95
CA MET A 48 -12.10 20.29 -0.31
C MET A 48 -12.66 19.19 -1.22
N ILE A 49 -12.05 18.01 -1.28
CA ILE A 49 -12.60 16.85 -2.01
C ILE A 49 -13.96 16.43 -1.42
N ASN A 50 -14.11 16.48 -0.10
CA ASN A 50 -15.38 16.23 0.58
C ASN A 50 -16.30 17.47 0.65
N GLN A 51 -15.87 18.59 0.05
CA GLN A 51 -16.48 19.92 0.09
C GLN A 51 -16.86 20.40 1.51
N LEU A 52 -16.10 19.99 2.54
CA LEU A 52 -16.20 20.57 3.88
C LEU A 52 -15.65 22.00 3.90
N ASP A 53 -14.63 22.24 3.07
CA ASP A 53 -14.13 23.57 2.75
C ASP A 53 -14.35 23.82 1.25
N VAL A 54 -14.73 25.04 0.88
CA VAL A 54 -14.89 25.45 -0.52
C VAL A 54 -13.59 26.15 -0.96
N PRO A 55 -13.01 25.81 -2.13
CA PRO A 55 -11.86 26.53 -2.64
C PRO A 55 -12.22 27.99 -2.93
N ASP A 56 -11.28 28.92 -2.76
CA ASP A 56 -11.49 30.34 -3.06
C ASP A 56 -11.42 30.60 -4.58
N ALA A 57 -10.70 29.74 -5.31
CA ALA A 57 -10.65 29.72 -6.77
C ALA A 57 -10.39 28.29 -7.26
N GLY A 58 -10.73 28.03 -8.52
CA GLY A 58 -10.61 26.70 -9.13
C GLY A 58 -11.79 25.79 -8.81
N ASP A 59 -11.74 24.56 -9.33
CA ASP A 59 -12.85 23.62 -9.27
C ASP A 59 -12.42 22.25 -8.75
N VAL A 60 -13.32 21.60 -8.03
CA VAL A 60 -13.17 20.21 -7.58
C VAL A 60 -14.24 19.35 -8.24
N TYR A 61 -13.83 18.20 -8.77
CA TYR A 61 -14.69 17.21 -9.37
C TYR A 61 -14.52 15.85 -8.68
N VAL A 62 -15.63 15.21 -8.33
CA VAL A 62 -15.65 13.85 -7.80
C VAL A 62 -16.59 13.01 -8.63
N GLN A 63 -16.11 11.88 -9.15
CA GLN A 63 -16.85 11.00 -10.06
C GLN A 63 -17.47 11.76 -11.26
N GLY A 64 -16.74 12.73 -11.80
CA GLY A 64 -17.19 13.56 -12.93
C GLY A 64 -18.14 14.70 -12.56
N VAL A 65 -18.58 14.78 -11.30
CA VAL A 65 -19.50 15.82 -10.82
C VAL A 65 -18.70 17.01 -10.28
N LYS A 66 -18.96 18.21 -10.81
CA LYS A 66 -18.42 19.48 -10.28
C LYS A 66 -19.07 19.81 -8.94
N LEU A 67 -18.29 19.84 -7.86
CA LEU A 67 -18.81 19.98 -6.50
C LEU A 67 -19.55 21.30 -6.26
N ALA A 68 -19.08 22.40 -6.87
CA ALA A 68 -19.68 23.73 -6.69
C ALA A 68 -21.16 23.82 -7.12
N ALA A 69 -21.63 22.93 -8.00
CA ALA A 69 -23.00 22.92 -8.52
C ALA A 69 -23.81 21.68 -8.10
N ALA A 70 -23.26 20.84 -7.23
CA ALA A 70 -23.85 19.55 -6.87
C ALA A 70 -24.71 19.62 -5.60
N ASP A 71 -25.64 18.66 -5.45
CA ASP A 71 -26.19 18.33 -4.13
C ASP A 71 -25.10 17.64 -3.30
N ILE A 72 -24.43 18.43 -2.46
CA ILE A 72 -23.31 17.95 -1.66
C ILE A 72 -23.72 16.89 -0.64
N ILE A 73 -24.99 16.85 -0.22
CA ILE A 73 -25.45 15.82 0.72
C ILE A 73 -25.43 14.46 0.01
N GLN A 74 -25.86 14.40 -1.25
CA GLN A 74 -25.81 13.17 -2.04
C GLN A 74 -24.38 12.75 -2.37
N VAL A 75 -23.53 13.71 -2.75
CA VAL A 75 -22.11 13.43 -3.02
C VAL A 75 -21.42 12.85 -1.79
N ARG A 76 -21.62 13.45 -0.60
CA ARG A 76 -21.02 12.96 0.66
C ARG A 76 -21.50 11.58 1.07
N ARG A 77 -22.72 11.18 0.71
CA ARG A 77 -23.20 9.81 0.96
C ARG A 77 -22.46 8.76 0.13
N GLN A 78 -21.81 9.17 -0.96
CA GLN A 78 -20.99 8.32 -1.82
C GLN A 78 -19.49 8.39 -1.48
N ILE A 79 -19.11 9.15 -0.44
CA ILE A 79 -17.73 9.29 0.02
C ILE A 79 -17.63 8.76 1.45
N GLY A 80 -16.82 7.73 1.67
CA GLY A 80 -16.40 7.36 3.01
C GLY A 80 -15.28 8.28 3.46
N PHE A 81 -15.43 8.94 4.60
CA PHE A 81 -14.42 9.86 5.13
C PHE A 81 -13.97 9.44 6.53
N VAL A 82 -12.67 9.14 6.65
CA VAL A 82 -11.99 8.93 7.93
C VAL A 82 -11.22 10.21 8.25
N MET A 83 -11.60 10.86 9.35
CA MET A 83 -10.95 12.08 9.84
C MET A 83 -9.74 11.72 10.72
N GLN A 84 -8.83 12.67 10.91
CA GLN A 84 -7.67 12.52 11.79
C GLN A 84 -8.05 12.16 13.23
N SER A 85 -9.18 12.69 13.72
CA SER A 85 -9.82 12.16 14.94
C SER A 85 -10.89 11.14 14.55
N ALA A 86 -11.13 10.14 15.40
CA ALA A 86 -12.15 9.11 15.12
C ALA A 86 -13.55 9.71 14.85
N ALA A 87 -13.82 10.91 15.38
CA ALA A 87 -15.02 11.70 15.11
C ALA A 87 -16.32 10.88 15.25
N LEU A 88 -16.37 9.97 16.22
CA LEU A 88 -17.52 9.12 16.51
C LEU A 88 -18.59 9.92 17.27
N PHE A 89 -19.86 9.61 17.06
CA PHE A 89 -20.95 10.21 17.81
C PHE A 89 -20.92 9.67 19.26
N PRO A 90 -20.65 10.53 20.27
CA PRO A 90 -20.40 10.06 21.64
C PRO A 90 -21.65 9.51 22.32
N HIS A 91 -22.83 9.95 21.89
CA HIS A 91 -24.14 9.53 22.39
C HIS A 91 -24.72 8.31 21.65
N ARG A 92 -23.93 7.67 20.77
CA ARG A 92 -24.33 6.48 20.01
C ARG A 92 -23.39 5.33 20.31
N THR A 93 -23.92 4.12 20.31
CA THR A 93 -23.08 2.93 20.45
C THR A 93 -22.19 2.72 19.22
N VAL A 94 -21.20 1.84 19.32
CA VAL A 94 -20.35 1.45 18.18
C VAL A 94 -21.18 0.93 17.01
N ALA A 95 -22.12 0.02 17.25
CA ALA A 95 -23.00 -0.51 16.20
C ALA A 95 -23.82 0.61 15.52
N GLN A 96 -24.30 1.58 16.30
CA GLN A 96 -25.06 2.71 15.78
C GLN A 96 -24.17 3.70 14.99
N ASN A 97 -22.91 3.86 15.40
CA ASN A 97 -21.93 4.65 14.66
C ASN A 97 -21.69 4.03 13.28
N ILE A 98 -21.37 2.73 13.20
CA ILE A 98 -21.16 2.00 11.94
C ILE A 98 -22.41 2.06 11.06
N ALA A 99 -23.61 1.86 11.64
CA ALA A 99 -24.87 1.89 10.92
C ALA A 99 -25.31 3.27 10.38
N THR A 100 -24.59 4.36 10.69
CA THR A 100 -25.11 5.72 10.47
C THR A 100 -25.42 5.99 8.99
N VAL A 101 -24.47 5.76 8.07
CA VAL A 101 -24.68 6.03 6.65
C VAL A 101 -25.65 5.03 6.01
N PRO A 102 -25.54 3.70 6.25
CA PRO A 102 -26.54 2.74 5.77
C PRO A 102 -28.00 3.09 6.15
N ARG A 103 -28.23 3.61 7.36
CA ARG A 103 -29.57 4.08 7.78
C ARG A 103 -30.05 5.29 6.98
N LEU A 104 -29.16 6.25 6.72
CA LEU A 104 -29.48 7.43 5.90
C LEU A 104 -29.78 7.05 4.44
N LEU A 105 -29.22 5.95 3.96
CA LEU A 105 -29.49 5.36 2.66
C LEU A 105 -30.74 4.45 2.64
N GLY A 106 -31.43 4.30 3.77
CA GLY A 106 -32.65 3.51 3.86
C GLY A 106 -32.46 1.99 3.79
N TRP A 107 -31.26 1.48 4.10
CA TRP A 107 -31.02 0.03 4.09
C TRP A 107 -31.88 -0.69 5.14
N SER A 108 -32.26 -1.94 4.83
CA SER A 108 -33.02 -2.77 5.76
C SER A 108 -32.19 -3.11 7.01
N LYS A 109 -32.86 -3.28 8.17
CA LYS A 109 -32.18 -3.65 9.42
C LYS A 109 -31.34 -4.92 9.28
N LYS A 110 -31.83 -5.91 8.53
CA LYS A 110 -31.12 -7.17 8.26
C LYS A 110 -29.83 -6.93 7.47
N HIS A 111 -29.89 -6.10 6.43
CA HIS A 111 -28.72 -5.77 5.62
C HIS A 111 -27.68 -4.99 6.43
N ILE A 112 -28.12 -4.02 7.23
CA ILE A 112 -27.25 -3.26 8.13
C ILE A 112 -26.53 -4.18 9.12
N GLN A 113 -27.25 -5.12 9.74
CA GLN A 113 -26.66 -6.04 10.71
C GLN A 113 -25.58 -6.92 10.07
N ALA A 114 -25.87 -7.52 8.91
CA ALA A 114 -24.90 -8.33 8.17
C ALA A 114 -23.64 -7.52 7.81
N ARG A 115 -23.80 -6.26 7.38
CA ARG A 115 -22.68 -5.37 7.06
C ARG A 115 -21.86 -4.98 8.30
N ILE A 116 -22.51 -4.78 9.45
CA ILE A 116 -21.81 -4.53 10.72
C ILE A 116 -20.96 -5.75 11.07
N ASP A 117 -21.53 -6.96 10.99
CA ASP A 117 -20.83 -8.19 11.33
C ASP A 117 -19.58 -8.40 10.46
N GLU A 118 -19.69 -8.19 9.15
CA GLU A 118 -18.57 -8.21 8.21
C GLU A 118 -17.47 -7.21 8.59
N LEU A 119 -17.83 -5.97 8.88
CA LEU A 119 -16.86 -4.91 9.19
C LEU A 119 -16.19 -5.09 10.55
N VAL A 120 -16.88 -5.69 11.52
CA VAL A 120 -16.30 -6.02 12.83
C VAL A 120 -15.21 -7.06 12.67
N ASP A 121 -15.47 -8.11 11.88
CA ASP A 121 -14.49 -9.16 11.59
C ASP A 121 -13.29 -8.58 10.82
N LEU A 122 -13.55 -7.76 9.78
CA LEU A 122 -12.50 -7.11 8.98
C LEU A 122 -11.62 -6.19 9.82
N MET A 123 -12.21 -5.42 10.75
CA MET A 123 -11.46 -4.55 11.67
C MET A 123 -10.82 -5.29 12.86
N SER A 124 -10.97 -6.62 12.95
CA SER A 124 -10.53 -7.40 14.11
C SER A 124 -11.02 -6.81 15.44
N LEU A 125 -12.29 -6.38 15.48
CA LEU A 125 -12.95 -5.85 16.66
C LEU A 125 -13.70 -6.98 17.38
N ASP A 126 -13.64 -6.98 18.71
CA ASP A 126 -14.45 -7.91 19.50
C ASP A 126 -15.93 -7.47 19.41
N ARG A 127 -16.82 -8.43 19.14
CA ARG A 127 -18.28 -8.18 19.04
C ARG A 127 -18.85 -7.58 20.33
N ASN A 128 -18.21 -7.79 21.49
CA ASN A 128 -18.61 -7.19 22.76
C ASN A 128 -18.45 -5.65 22.80
N VAL A 129 -17.77 -5.04 21.82
CA VAL A 129 -17.63 -3.57 21.73
C VAL A 129 -18.83 -2.92 21.05
N LEU A 130 -19.61 -3.66 20.27
CA LEU A 130 -20.78 -3.16 19.54
C LEU A 130 -21.81 -2.41 20.41
N PRO A 131 -22.17 -2.88 21.62
CA PRO A 131 -23.09 -2.16 22.50
C PRO A 131 -22.43 -1.01 23.27
N ARG A 132 -21.10 -0.88 23.26
CA ARG A 132 -20.37 0.15 24.02
C ARG A 132 -20.45 1.51 23.32
N TYR A 133 -20.20 2.56 24.10
CA TYR A 133 -20.05 3.94 23.62
C TYR A 133 -18.58 4.29 23.35
N PRO A 134 -18.29 5.29 22.50
CA PRO A 134 -16.91 5.66 22.13
C PRO A 134 -15.97 5.93 23.31
N HIS A 135 -16.46 6.57 24.38
CA HIS A 135 -15.65 6.89 25.56
C HIS A 135 -15.22 5.64 26.37
N GLN A 136 -15.81 4.47 26.08
CA GLN A 136 -15.47 3.19 26.70
C GLN A 136 -14.46 2.39 25.86
N LEU A 137 -13.94 2.98 24.78
CA LEU A 137 -13.00 2.37 23.85
C LEU A 137 -11.61 3.02 23.94
N SER A 138 -10.57 2.23 23.68
CA SER A 138 -9.22 2.78 23.46
C SER A 138 -9.14 3.58 22.16
N GLY A 139 -8.14 4.47 22.03
CA GLY A 139 -7.94 5.26 20.81
C GLY A 139 -7.82 4.40 19.54
N GLY A 140 -7.08 3.29 19.60
CA GLY A 140 -6.96 2.35 18.49
C GLY A 140 -8.27 1.58 18.17
N GLN A 141 -9.15 1.34 19.16
CA GLN A 141 -10.49 0.82 18.91
C GLN A 141 -11.38 1.88 18.24
N GLN A 142 -11.32 3.13 18.70
CA GLN A 142 -12.08 4.22 18.10
C GLN A 142 -11.67 4.46 16.63
N GLY A 143 -10.36 4.44 16.33
CA GLY A 143 -9.86 4.56 14.96
C GLY A 143 -10.40 3.46 14.05
N ARG A 144 -10.38 2.20 14.50
CA ARG A 144 -10.96 1.06 13.78
C ARG A 144 -12.46 1.21 13.53
N VAL A 145 -13.22 1.67 14.52
CA VAL A 145 -14.66 1.96 14.36
C VAL A 145 -14.90 3.10 13.36
N ALA A 146 -14.02 4.12 13.33
CA ALA A 146 -14.11 5.22 12.37
C ALA A 146 -13.91 4.73 10.92
N ILE A 147 -12.92 3.85 10.70
CA ILE A 147 -12.69 3.20 9.40
C ILE A 147 -13.91 2.34 9.01
N ALA A 148 -14.41 1.48 9.91
CA ALA A 148 -15.61 0.68 9.65
C ALA A 148 -16.82 1.55 9.25
N ARG A 149 -17.05 2.65 9.96
CA ARG A 149 -18.13 3.59 9.63
C ARG A 149 -17.99 4.19 8.23
N ALA A 150 -16.76 4.53 7.82
CA ALA A 150 -16.51 5.06 6.48
C ALA A 150 -16.76 4.00 5.38
N LEU A 151 -16.49 2.73 5.67
CA LEU A 151 -16.71 1.60 4.75
C LEU A 151 -18.15 1.05 4.77
N ALA A 152 -18.97 1.45 5.74
CA ALA A 152 -20.29 0.88 5.99
C ALA A 152 -21.24 0.92 4.80
N ALA A 153 -21.25 2.03 4.06
CA ALA A 153 -22.11 2.20 2.89
C ALA A 153 -21.48 1.71 1.57
N ASP A 154 -20.35 1.01 1.62
CA ASP A 154 -19.56 0.56 0.46
C ASP A 154 -19.30 1.68 -0.57
N PRO A 155 -18.82 2.87 -0.15
CA PRO A 155 -18.71 4.02 -1.04
C PRO A 155 -17.68 3.78 -2.16
N PRO A 156 -17.88 4.33 -3.38
CA PRO A 156 -16.91 4.25 -4.47
C PRO A 156 -15.63 5.06 -4.22
N VAL A 157 -15.67 6.04 -3.30
CA VAL A 157 -14.55 6.90 -2.93
C VAL A 157 -14.30 6.82 -1.43
N LEU A 158 -13.04 6.65 -1.04
CA LEU A 158 -12.58 6.71 0.35
C LEU A 158 -11.54 7.81 0.50
N LEU A 159 -11.76 8.68 1.47
CA LEU A 159 -10.84 9.72 1.88
C LEU A 159 -10.41 9.40 3.32
N MET A 160 -9.11 9.33 3.57
CA MET A 160 -8.59 8.96 4.87
C MET A 160 -7.49 9.92 5.29
N ASP A 161 -7.69 10.60 6.41
CA ASP A 161 -6.74 11.56 6.97
C ASP A 161 -6.02 10.93 8.17
N GLU A 162 -4.79 10.47 7.97
CA GLU A 162 -3.97 9.76 8.97
C GLU A 162 -4.70 8.62 9.70
N PRO A 163 -5.37 7.70 8.97
CA PRO A 163 -6.27 6.70 9.57
C PRO A 163 -5.57 5.73 10.55
N PHE A 164 -4.25 5.61 10.44
CA PHE A 164 -3.45 4.61 11.15
C PHE A 164 -2.53 5.20 12.23
N ALA A 165 -2.49 6.52 12.40
CA ALA A 165 -1.54 7.20 13.28
C ALA A 165 -1.69 6.79 14.76
N ALA A 166 -2.92 6.59 15.24
CA ALA A 166 -3.22 6.21 16.62
C ALA A 166 -3.30 4.70 16.86
N ILE A 167 -2.88 3.88 15.89
CA ILE A 167 -2.97 2.41 15.95
C ILE A 167 -1.58 1.82 16.21
N ASP A 168 -1.53 0.82 17.10
CA ASP A 168 -0.35 0.01 17.39
C ASP A 168 0.28 -0.58 16.11
N PRO A 169 1.63 -0.68 16.00
CA PRO A 169 2.30 -1.14 14.78
C PRO A 169 1.82 -2.49 14.24
N VAL A 170 1.58 -3.50 15.08
CA VAL A 170 1.19 -4.85 14.63
C VAL A 170 -0.22 -4.80 14.04
N VAL A 171 -1.13 -4.08 14.71
CA VAL A 171 -2.51 -3.92 14.23
C VAL A 171 -2.56 -3.03 12.99
N ARG A 172 -1.70 -2.00 12.92
CA ARG A 172 -1.57 -1.10 11.78
C ARG A 172 -1.21 -1.88 10.52
N GLU A 173 -0.16 -2.69 10.58
CA GLU A 173 0.29 -3.51 9.46
C GLU A 173 -0.83 -4.41 8.94
N ARG A 174 -1.53 -5.11 9.85
CA ARG A 174 -2.67 -5.94 9.46
C ARG A 174 -3.77 -5.13 8.75
N LEU A 175 -4.12 -3.95 9.24
CA LEU A 175 -5.15 -3.11 8.61
C LEU A 175 -4.70 -2.56 7.25
N GLN A 176 -3.41 -2.27 7.09
CA GLN A 176 -2.82 -1.89 5.82
C GLN A 176 -2.94 -3.04 4.80
N ASP A 177 -2.67 -4.28 5.21
CA ASP A 177 -2.83 -5.46 4.36
C ASP A 177 -4.29 -5.69 3.97
N GLU A 178 -5.23 -5.57 4.91
CA GLU A 178 -6.66 -5.65 4.61
C GLU A 178 -7.12 -4.54 3.65
N LEU A 179 -6.57 -3.34 3.78
CA LEU A 179 -6.85 -2.25 2.84
C LEU A 179 -6.36 -2.57 1.42
N LEU A 180 -5.16 -3.15 1.30
CA LEU A 180 -4.60 -3.59 0.01
C LEU A 180 -5.47 -4.70 -0.61
N LEU A 181 -5.90 -5.68 0.18
CA LEU A 181 -6.81 -6.75 -0.27
C LEU A 181 -8.17 -6.19 -0.72
N LEU A 182 -8.74 -5.27 0.04
CA LEU A 182 -9.98 -4.57 -0.33
C LEU A 182 -9.79 -3.81 -1.65
N GLN A 183 -8.66 -3.11 -1.80
CA GLN A 183 -8.36 -2.34 -2.99
C GLN A 183 -8.21 -3.24 -4.22
N GLN A 184 -7.50 -4.36 -4.11
CA GLN A 184 -7.35 -5.34 -5.19
C GLN A 184 -8.70 -5.91 -5.65
N ARG A 185 -9.60 -6.21 -4.70
CA ARG A 185 -10.91 -6.82 -4.99
C ARG A 185 -11.94 -5.84 -5.53
N LEU A 186 -12.01 -4.63 -4.97
CA LEU A 186 -13.11 -3.70 -5.21
C LEU A 186 -12.73 -2.52 -6.10
N ARG A 187 -11.42 -2.26 -6.28
CA ARG A 187 -10.87 -1.12 -7.03
C ARG A 187 -11.62 0.18 -6.70
N LYS A 188 -11.70 0.51 -5.41
CA LYS A 188 -12.27 1.77 -4.94
C LYS A 188 -11.28 2.91 -5.23
N THR A 189 -11.76 4.14 -5.33
CA THR A 189 -10.84 5.30 -5.45
C THR A 189 -10.48 5.75 -4.04
N ILE A 190 -9.21 5.69 -3.67
CA ILE A 190 -8.76 5.96 -2.30
C ILE A 190 -7.78 7.13 -2.30
N VAL A 191 -7.99 8.10 -1.41
CA VAL A 191 -7.01 9.15 -1.08
C VAL A 191 -6.63 9.02 0.37
N LEU A 192 -5.38 8.67 0.65
CA LEU A 192 -4.85 8.46 1.99
C LEU A 192 -3.78 9.52 2.30
N VAL A 193 -4.00 10.33 3.33
CA VAL A 193 -2.99 11.24 3.86
C VAL A 193 -2.20 10.54 4.95
N THR A 194 -0.88 10.67 4.87
CA THR A 194 0.02 10.20 5.90
C THR A 194 1.23 11.11 6.03
N HIS A 195 1.85 11.09 7.20
CA HIS A 195 3.15 11.71 7.44
C HIS A 195 4.30 10.70 7.29
N ASP A 196 4.01 9.41 7.17
CA ASP A 196 5.01 8.36 7.01
C ASP A 196 5.21 8.02 5.52
N ILE A 197 6.39 8.33 5.00
CA ILE A 197 6.73 8.03 3.61
C ILE A 197 6.75 6.52 3.34
N ASN A 198 7.11 5.68 4.32
CA ASN A 198 7.11 4.23 4.14
C ASN A 198 5.69 3.70 3.98
N GLU A 199 4.71 4.27 4.68
CA GLU A 199 3.30 3.95 4.52
C GLU A 199 2.81 4.35 3.12
N ALA A 200 3.16 5.54 2.66
CA ALA A 200 2.83 5.99 1.32
C ALA A 200 3.47 5.13 0.23
N ILE A 201 4.73 4.75 0.44
CA ILE A 201 5.47 3.81 -0.42
C ILE A 201 4.90 2.41 -0.31
N ARG A 202 4.32 1.95 0.80
CA ARG A 202 3.72 0.60 0.87
C ARG A 202 2.37 0.56 0.16
N LEU A 203 1.51 1.53 0.46
CA LEU A 203 0.10 1.50 0.09
C LEU A 203 -0.20 2.10 -1.30
N GLY A 204 0.55 3.14 -1.69
CA GLY A 204 0.25 3.95 -2.86
C GLY A 204 0.43 3.21 -4.19
N ASP A 205 -0.55 3.34 -5.08
CA ASP A 205 -0.37 3.19 -6.53
C ASP A 205 0.37 4.41 -7.09
N ARG A 206 0.00 5.60 -6.59
CA ARG A 206 0.69 6.87 -6.84
C ARG A 206 0.82 7.67 -5.56
N ILE A 207 1.91 8.41 -5.44
CA ILE A 207 2.21 9.26 -4.29
C ILE A 207 2.28 10.71 -4.76
N ALA A 208 1.51 11.59 -4.12
CA ALA A 208 1.60 13.03 -4.25
C ALA A 208 2.40 13.58 -3.06
N ILE A 209 3.59 14.11 -3.34
CA ILE A 209 4.46 14.74 -2.36
C ILE A 209 4.21 16.25 -2.39
N PHE A 210 3.82 16.81 -1.26
CA PHE A 210 3.47 18.22 -1.10
C PHE A 210 4.54 19.00 -0.33
N GLN A 211 4.77 20.24 -0.77
CA GLN A 211 5.52 21.27 -0.06
C GLN A 211 4.56 22.28 0.57
N GLU A 212 5.12 23.19 1.39
CA GLU A 212 4.37 24.26 2.03
C GLU A 212 3.54 25.08 1.02
N GLY A 213 2.31 25.42 1.40
CA GLY A 213 1.36 26.11 0.52
C GLY A 213 0.65 25.21 -0.48
N GLY A 214 0.58 23.89 -0.23
CA GLY A 214 -0.18 22.95 -1.07
C GLY A 214 0.45 22.66 -2.42
N GLU A 215 1.74 22.98 -2.57
CA GLU A 215 2.45 22.84 -3.83
C GLU A 215 2.85 21.38 -4.07
N LEU A 216 2.59 20.89 -5.28
CA LEU A 216 2.91 19.51 -5.65
C LEU A 216 4.37 19.41 -6.09
N ALA A 217 5.22 18.85 -5.22
CA ALA A 217 6.64 18.66 -5.52
C ALA A 217 6.88 17.51 -6.51
N GLN A 218 6.13 16.41 -6.37
CA GLN A 218 6.17 15.29 -7.30
C GLN A 218 4.89 14.46 -7.19
N PHE A 219 4.39 13.95 -8.32
CA PHE A 219 3.25 13.04 -8.37
C PHE A 219 3.47 11.91 -9.35
N ALA A 220 3.95 10.78 -8.84
CA ALA A 220 4.31 9.62 -9.64
C ALA A 220 4.09 8.31 -8.87
N THR A 221 4.39 7.18 -9.51
CA THR A 221 4.39 5.88 -8.85
C THR A 221 5.49 5.83 -7.78
N PRO A 222 5.37 4.97 -6.75
CA PRO A 222 6.43 4.78 -5.76
C PRO A 222 7.78 4.43 -6.41
N ASP A 223 7.78 3.55 -7.41
CA ASP A 223 9.00 3.14 -8.12
C ASP A 223 9.73 4.31 -8.79
N HIS A 224 8.98 5.19 -9.45
CA HIS A 224 9.54 6.38 -10.10
C HIS A 224 10.02 7.41 -9.07
N ILE A 225 9.34 7.56 -7.94
CA ILE A 225 9.76 8.49 -6.88
C ILE A 225 11.09 8.03 -6.25
N LEU A 226 11.24 6.72 -6.04
CA LEU A 226 12.44 6.13 -5.47
C LEU A 226 13.65 6.18 -6.41
N SER A 227 13.43 5.92 -7.71
CA SER A 227 14.50 5.90 -8.72
C SER A 227 14.83 7.28 -9.29
N HIS A 228 13.83 8.16 -9.40
CA HIS A 228 13.93 9.47 -10.06
C HIS A 228 13.22 10.55 -9.20
N PRO A 229 13.77 10.90 -8.03
CA PRO A 229 13.26 12.01 -7.24
C PRO A 229 13.40 13.33 -8.02
N ALA A 230 12.31 14.09 -8.16
CA ALA A 230 12.25 15.28 -9.00
C ALA A 230 13.06 16.48 -8.45
N SER A 231 13.46 16.44 -7.18
CA SER A 231 14.25 17.50 -6.53
C SER A 231 14.98 16.99 -5.30
N ASP A 232 15.95 17.76 -4.82
CA ASP A 232 16.65 17.50 -3.55
C ASP A 232 15.71 17.52 -2.34
N PHE A 233 14.60 18.25 -2.42
CA PHE A 233 13.56 18.16 -1.40
C PHE A 233 12.94 16.76 -1.37
N VAL A 234 12.53 16.24 -2.52
CA VAL A 234 11.93 14.89 -2.60
C VAL A 234 12.93 13.83 -2.18
N ARG A 235 14.18 13.93 -2.64
CA ARG A 235 15.25 13.01 -2.24
C ARG A 235 15.47 12.98 -0.73
N ARG A 236 15.52 14.15 -0.08
CA ARG A 236 15.63 14.25 1.38
C ARG A 236 14.39 13.75 2.12
N PHE A 237 13.20 13.96 1.55
CA PHE A 237 11.94 13.52 2.14
C PHE A 237 11.78 11.99 2.14
N ILE A 238 12.24 11.32 1.07
CA ILE A 238 12.27 9.84 0.98
C ILE A 238 13.23 9.23 2.01
N GLY A 239 14.34 9.93 2.27
CA GLY A 239 15.37 9.49 3.21
C GLY A 239 16.49 8.68 2.57
N PRO A 240 17.41 8.13 3.40
CA PRO A 240 18.71 7.63 2.94
C PRO A 240 18.69 6.26 2.23
N GLU A 241 17.59 5.50 2.30
CA GLU A 241 17.56 4.10 1.85
C GLU A 241 16.48 3.79 0.78
N PRO A 242 16.40 4.57 -0.33
CA PRO A 242 15.37 4.36 -1.35
C PRO A 242 15.45 2.98 -2.00
N ASN A 243 16.66 2.43 -2.13
CA ASN A 243 16.87 1.10 -2.71
C ASN A 243 16.29 -0.02 -1.83
N LEU A 244 16.46 0.05 -0.51
CA LEU A 244 15.90 -0.96 0.41
C LEU A 244 14.37 -0.88 0.46
N GLN A 245 13.81 0.34 0.40
CA GLN A 245 12.36 0.55 0.29
C GLN A 245 11.83 -0.04 -1.02
N ARG A 246 12.54 0.14 -2.14
CA ARG A 246 12.20 -0.43 -3.45
C ARG A 246 12.21 -1.96 -3.43
N LEU A 247 13.26 -2.57 -2.87
CA LEU A 247 13.35 -4.02 -2.70
C LEU A 247 12.22 -4.59 -1.83
N GLY A 248 11.69 -3.80 -0.88
CA GLY A 248 10.56 -4.19 -0.06
C GLY A 248 9.22 -4.26 -0.81
N ARG A 249 9.10 -3.62 -1.99
CA ARG A 249 7.87 -3.64 -2.80
C ARG A 249 7.87 -4.73 -3.86
N ILE A 250 9.04 -5.07 -4.39
CA ILE A 250 9.15 -6.03 -5.48
C ILE A 250 9.09 -7.43 -4.89
N GLN A 251 8.21 -8.26 -5.42
CA GLN A 251 8.09 -9.67 -5.05
C GLN A 251 9.03 -10.53 -5.88
N VAL A 252 9.51 -11.63 -5.30
CA VAL A 252 10.40 -12.60 -5.95
C VAL A 252 9.76 -13.15 -7.23
N GLY A 253 8.45 -13.40 -7.23
CA GLY A 253 7.72 -13.87 -8.41
C GLY A 253 7.72 -12.92 -9.61
N GLN A 254 8.05 -11.63 -9.40
CA GLN A 254 8.13 -10.62 -10.46
C GLN A 254 9.45 -10.65 -11.22
N LEU A 255 10.46 -11.35 -10.68
CA LEU A 255 11.76 -11.45 -11.31
C LEU A 255 11.74 -12.39 -12.51
N PRO A 256 12.51 -12.09 -13.57
CA PRO A 256 12.78 -13.07 -14.60
C PRO A 256 13.57 -14.25 -14.02
N ARG A 257 13.17 -15.47 -14.41
CA ARG A 257 13.85 -16.69 -14.01
C ARG A 257 15.27 -16.73 -14.56
N HIS A 258 16.22 -16.92 -13.64
CA HIS A 258 17.63 -17.19 -13.93
C HIS A 258 18.04 -18.45 -13.18
N ASP A 259 18.82 -19.32 -13.81
CA ASP A 259 19.14 -20.63 -13.24
C ASP A 259 20.63 -20.74 -12.94
N VAL A 260 20.96 -21.31 -11.78
CA VAL A 260 22.31 -21.83 -11.52
C VAL A 260 22.54 -23.13 -12.29
N PRO A 261 23.78 -23.63 -12.41
CA PRO A 261 24.00 -24.98 -12.94
C PRO A 261 23.22 -26.03 -12.15
N LEU A 262 22.32 -26.72 -12.86
CA LEU A 262 21.41 -27.72 -12.29
C LEU A 262 21.95 -29.14 -12.52
N ILE A 263 21.81 -30.00 -11.52
CA ILE A 263 22.16 -31.43 -11.61
C ILE A 263 21.07 -32.29 -10.97
N ASP A 264 20.95 -33.54 -11.38
CA ASP A 264 20.06 -34.52 -10.76
C ASP A 264 20.72 -35.24 -9.57
N GLU A 265 19.97 -36.14 -8.94
CA GLU A 265 20.44 -36.98 -7.82
C GLU A 265 21.66 -37.86 -8.18
N SER A 266 21.89 -38.13 -9.47
CA SER A 266 23.05 -38.86 -9.99
C SER A 266 24.24 -37.95 -10.33
N LEU A 267 24.12 -36.65 -10.03
CA LEU A 267 25.07 -35.59 -10.39
C LEU A 267 25.20 -35.34 -11.90
N SER A 268 24.20 -35.78 -12.68
CA SER A 268 24.15 -35.54 -14.13
C SER A 268 23.59 -34.14 -14.43
N PRO A 269 24.14 -33.39 -15.40
CA PRO A 269 23.65 -32.06 -15.73
C PRO A 269 22.20 -32.04 -16.22
N ILE A 270 21.42 -31.11 -15.70
CA ILE A 270 20.06 -30.80 -16.18
C ILE A 270 20.15 -29.55 -17.07
N ALA A 271 19.72 -29.66 -18.33
CA ALA A 271 19.69 -28.53 -19.24
C ALA A 271 18.63 -27.50 -18.80
N SER A 272 19.02 -26.23 -18.74
CA SER A 272 18.10 -25.11 -18.52
C SER A 272 18.10 -24.16 -19.72
N PRO A 273 16.92 -23.72 -20.19
CA PRO A 273 16.81 -22.70 -21.23
C PRO A 273 16.95 -21.27 -20.66
N HIS A 274 17.08 -21.11 -19.34
CA HIS A 274 17.11 -19.81 -18.67
C HIS A 274 18.54 -19.25 -18.58
N PRO A 275 18.70 -17.90 -18.52
CA PRO A 275 20.02 -17.30 -18.41
C PRO A 275 20.77 -17.79 -17.15
N PRO A 276 22.07 -18.09 -17.25
CA PRO A 276 22.81 -18.66 -16.15
C PRO A 276 23.15 -17.63 -15.08
N VAL A 277 23.09 -18.03 -13.82
CA VAL A 277 23.65 -17.31 -12.68
C VAL A 277 25.01 -17.90 -12.34
N ALA A 278 26.03 -17.04 -12.24
CA ALA A 278 27.34 -17.45 -11.77
C ALA A 278 27.24 -17.93 -10.31
N SER A 279 27.50 -19.21 -10.08
CA SER A 279 27.58 -19.81 -8.75
C SER A 279 28.71 -20.84 -8.71
N PRO A 280 29.52 -20.87 -7.64
CA PRO A 280 30.51 -21.93 -7.43
C PRO A 280 29.86 -23.28 -7.09
N LEU A 281 28.56 -23.29 -6.75
CA LEU A 281 27.80 -24.47 -6.35
C LEU A 281 26.81 -24.87 -7.44
N ARG A 282 26.49 -26.16 -7.50
CA ARG A 282 25.45 -26.72 -8.37
C ARG A 282 24.23 -27.08 -7.54
N LEU A 283 23.03 -26.84 -8.05
CA LEU A 283 21.80 -27.18 -7.34
C LEU A 283 21.35 -28.60 -7.74
N VAL A 284 21.18 -29.47 -6.75
CA VAL A 284 20.66 -30.83 -6.93
C VAL A 284 19.14 -30.80 -6.87
N LEU A 285 18.48 -31.32 -7.91
CA LEU A 285 17.03 -31.43 -8.00
C LEU A 285 16.57 -32.89 -7.94
N ASP A 286 15.43 -33.15 -7.28
CA ASP A 286 14.76 -34.44 -7.32
C ASP A 286 14.05 -34.68 -8.68
N LYS A 287 13.49 -35.87 -8.87
CA LYS A 287 12.70 -36.21 -10.08
C LYS A 287 11.49 -35.31 -10.34
N LYS A 288 10.98 -34.61 -9.31
CA LYS A 288 9.90 -33.63 -9.40
C LYS A 288 10.43 -32.19 -9.48
N ARG A 289 11.72 -32.00 -9.78
CA ARG A 289 12.39 -30.69 -9.88
C ARG A 289 12.38 -29.87 -8.60
N ARG A 290 12.31 -30.52 -7.45
CA ARG A 290 12.38 -29.86 -6.13
C ARG A 290 13.83 -29.79 -5.64
N PRO A 291 14.27 -28.65 -5.08
CA PRO A 291 15.64 -28.48 -4.60
C PRO A 291 15.92 -29.36 -3.38
N LEU A 292 16.96 -30.20 -3.48
CA LEU A 292 17.38 -31.11 -2.40
C LEU A 292 18.55 -30.56 -1.59
N ASN A 293 19.64 -30.22 -2.27
CA ASN A 293 20.88 -29.73 -1.65
C ASN A 293 21.76 -29.01 -2.70
N TRP A 294 22.74 -28.26 -2.22
CA TRP A 294 23.82 -27.73 -3.04
C TRP A 294 24.98 -28.72 -3.10
N TYR A 295 25.61 -28.85 -4.27
CA TYR A 295 26.82 -29.64 -4.47
C TYR A 295 28.02 -28.74 -4.79
N ASP A 296 29.08 -28.85 -4.01
CA ASP A 296 30.37 -28.21 -4.26
C ASP A 296 31.27 -29.15 -5.10
N PRO A 297 31.51 -28.87 -6.39
CA PRO A 297 32.28 -29.75 -7.26
C PRO A 297 33.77 -29.78 -6.90
N VAL A 298 34.29 -28.75 -6.21
CA VAL A 298 35.70 -28.65 -5.83
C VAL A 298 35.94 -29.44 -4.54
N LYS A 299 35.10 -29.23 -3.53
CA LYS A 299 35.23 -29.91 -2.22
C LYS A 299 34.51 -31.26 -2.17
N ARG A 300 33.73 -31.61 -3.20
CA ARG A 300 32.91 -32.83 -3.30
C ARG A 300 32.04 -33.08 -2.07
N ARG A 301 31.41 -32.01 -1.58
CA ARG A 301 30.51 -32.05 -0.42
C ARG A 301 29.16 -31.46 -0.76
N THR A 302 28.14 -31.87 -0.02
CA THR A 302 26.79 -31.33 -0.11
C THR A 302 26.56 -30.31 1.01
N LEU A 303 25.79 -29.27 0.70
CA LEU A 303 25.33 -28.25 1.65
C LEU A 303 23.80 -28.19 1.60
N PRO A 304 23.12 -27.92 2.72
CA PRO A 304 21.66 -27.81 2.72
C PRO A 304 21.19 -26.61 1.90
N VAL A 305 19.98 -26.71 1.33
CA VAL A 305 19.26 -25.55 0.79
C VAL A 305 18.44 -24.96 1.94
N ASP A 306 18.94 -23.88 2.54
CA ASP A 306 18.26 -23.23 3.65
C ASP A 306 17.17 -22.28 3.13
N ALA A 307 15.94 -22.49 3.61
CA ALA A 307 14.77 -21.63 3.44
C ALA A 307 14.57 -21.09 2.00
N PRO A 308 14.12 -21.93 1.04
CA PRO A 308 13.80 -21.46 -0.30
C PRO A 308 12.69 -20.40 -0.25
N LEU A 309 12.81 -19.39 -1.12
CA LEU A 309 11.88 -18.28 -1.20
C LEU A 309 10.65 -18.67 -1.99
N ALA A 310 9.48 -18.27 -1.50
CA ALA A 310 8.24 -18.31 -2.25
C ALA A 310 8.08 -17.04 -3.10
N ALA A 311 7.26 -17.12 -4.15
CA ALA A 311 6.98 -15.98 -5.03
C ALA A 311 6.49 -14.71 -4.30
N ILE A 312 5.78 -14.88 -3.18
CA ILE A 312 5.23 -13.79 -2.36
C ILE A 312 6.30 -13.05 -1.52
N ASN A 313 7.48 -13.63 -1.31
CA ASN A 313 8.53 -12.98 -0.55
C ASN A 313 9.03 -11.73 -1.29
N THR A 314 9.45 -10.71 -0.54
CA THR A 314 9.97 -9.46 -1.11
C THR A 314 11.46 -9.60 -1.46
N LEU A 315 11.96 -8.78 -2.38
CA LEU A 315 13.39 -8.75 -2.69
C LEU A 315 14.23 -8.27 -1.52
N ARG A 316 13.65 -7.51 -0.58
CA ARG A 316 14.32 -7.15 0.68
C ARG A 316 14.58 -8.40 1.53
N PHE A 317 13.60 -9.29 1.63
CA PHE A 317 13.79 -10.58 2.29
C PHE A 317 14.80 -11.44 1.55
N ALA A 318 14.75 -11.46 0.21
CA ALA A 318 15.74 -12.16 -0.61
C ALA A 318 17.17 -11.63 -0.40
N TYR A 319 17.34 -10.31 -0.30
CA TYR A 319 18.62 -9.68 -0.01
C TYR A 319 19.16 -10.07 1.38
N SER A 320 18.29 -10.13 2.39
CA SER A 320 18.68 -10.62 3.72
C SER A 320 19.09 -12.09 3.67
N ALA A 321 18.33 -12.95 2.98
CA ALA A 321 18.63 -14.37 2.84
C ALA A 321 19.96 -14.60 2.09
N LEU A 322 20.28 -13.73 1.12
CA LEU A 322 21.53 -13.80 0.35
C LEU A 322 22.79 -13.60 1.20
N LEU A 323 22.71 -12.87 2.32
CA LEU A 323 23.86 -12.65 3.20
C LEU A 323 24.36 -13.95 3.85
N ASP A 324 23.44 -14.87 4.12
CA ASP A 324 23.71 -16.16 4.74
C ASP A 324 23.77 -17.32 3.73
N ALA A 325 23.46 -17.05 2.45
CA ALA A 325 23.30 -18.07 1.42
C ALA A 325 24.63 -18.65 0.94
N PRO A 326 24.80 -19.99 0.96
CA PRO A 326 26.00 -20.63 0.44
C PRO A 326 26.13 -20.37 -1.07
N GLY A 327 27.29 -19.86 -1.50
CA GLY A 327 27.55 -19.55 -2.90
C GLY A 327 26.94 -18.23 -3.39
N GLY A 328 26.35 -17.41 -2.50
CA GLY A 328 25.83 -16.08 -2.83
C GLY A 328 24.57 -16.13 -3.71
N VAL A 329 23.81 -17.23 -3.63
CA VAL A 329 22.61 -17.46 -4.43
C VAL A 329 21.53 -18.10 -3.56
N VAL A 330 20.30 -17.58 -3.68
CA VAL A 330 19.11 -18.12 -3.00
C VAL A 330 18.19 -18.78 -4.02
N VAL A 331 17.50 -19.85 -3.60
CA VAL A 331 16.58 -20.62 -4.41
C VAL A 331 15.15 -20.06 -4.28
N HIS A 332 14.45 -19.93 -5.40
CA HIS A 332 13.02 -19.60 -5.47
C HIS A 332 12.21 -20.83 -5.90
N VAL A 333 11.11 -21.10 -5.18
CA VAL A 333 10.18 -22.21 -5.45
C VAL A 333 8.73 -21.73 -5.53
N ASP A 334 7.89 -22.54 -6.18
CA ASP A 334 6.43 -22.35 -6.15
C ASP A 334 5.76 -22.98 -4.92
N ALA A 335 4.42 -23.01 -4.91
CA ALA A 335 3.63 -23.56 -3.82
C ALA A 335 3.78 -25.09 -3.65
N ASP A 336 4.15 -25.81 -4.71
CA ASP A 336 4.40 -27.25 -4.69
C ASP A 336 5.87 -27.59 -4.35
N GLY A 337 6.70 -26.55 -4.18
CA GLY A 337 8.12 -26.64 -3.87
C GLY A 337 9.00 -26.89 -5.09
N GLU A 338 8.47 -26.79 -6.31
CA GLU A 338 9.27 -26.95 -7.52
C GLU A 338 10.15 -25.72 -7.77
N TYR A 339 11.32 -25.96 -8.36
CA TYR A 339 12.31 -24.92 -8.63
C TYR A 339 11.84 -23.94 -9.71
N GLN A 340 11.72 -22.67 -9.32
CA GLN A 340 11.29 -21.56 -10.19
C GLN A 340 12.42 -20.57 -10.53
N GLY A 341 13.64 -20.81 -10.04
CA GLY A 341 14.82 -20.03 -10.39
C GLY A 341 15.68 -19.69 -9.19
N SER A 342 16.69 -18.88 -9.45
CA SER A 342 17.69 -18.45 -8.48
C SER A 342 17.89 -16.94 -8.49
N ILE A 343 18.18 -16.41 -7.32
CA ILE A 343 18.40 -14.98 -7.09
C ILE A 343 19.83 -14.79 -6.63
N SER A 344 20.55 -13.87 -7.26
CA SER A 344 21.92 -13.50 -6.89
C SER A 344 22.03 -12.00 -6.61
N HIS A 345 23.14 -11.60 -5.99
CA HIS A 345 23.44 -10.18 -5.78
C HIS A 345 23.42 -9.39 -7.10
N ALA A 346 24.01 -9.93 -8.18
CA ALA A 346 24.05 -9.27 -9.49
C ALA A 346 22.65 -9.04 -10.08
N LEU A 347 21.74 -10.01 -9.93
CA LEU A 347 20.35 -9.87 -10.37
C LEU A 347 19.63 -8.76 -9.60
N LEU A 348 19.80 -8.70 -8.28
CA LEU A 348 19.21 -7.64 -7.46
C LEU A 348 19.76 -6.26 -7.81
N GLN A 349 21.05 -6.17 -8.11
CA GLN A 349 21.70 -4.92 -8.51
C GLN A 349 21.14 -4.41 -9.86
N ASN A 350 20.98 -5.30 -10.85
CA ASN A 350 20.37 -4.95 -12.13
C ASN A 350 18.90 -4.49 -11.98
N VAL A 351 18.14 -5.07 -11.06
CA VAL A 351 16.77 -4.63 -10.74
C VAL A 351 16.79 -3.22 -10.14
N LEU A 352 17.71 -2.94 -9.21
CA LEU A 352 17.86 -1.63 -8.60
C LEU A 352 18.28 -0.55 -9.60
N GLU A 353 19.08 -0.89 -10.61
CA GLU A 353 19.48 -0.01 -11.70
C GLU A 353 18.39 0.18 -12.77
N GLY A 354 17.30 -0.60 -12.71
CA GLY A 354 16.22 -0.55 -13.69
C GLY A 354 16.53 -1.28 -15.01
N HIS A 355 17.56 -2.12 -15.02
CA HIS A 355 17.98 -2.92 -16.17
C HIS A 355 17.21 -4.24 -16.33
N VAL A 356 16.18 -4.49 -15.51
CA VAL A 356 15.38 -5.71 -15.52
C VAL A 356 13.90 -5.40 -15.64
N ASP A 357 13.26 -5.93 -16.68
CA ASP A 357 11.81 -5.85 -16.84
C ASP A 357 11.10 -6.74 -15.81
N LEU A 358 10.43 -6.09 -14.84
CA LEU A 358 9.62 -6.76 -13.84
C LEU A 358 8.30 -7.24 -14.46
N ARG A 359 7.93 -8.50 -14.20
CA ARG A 359 6.61 -9.01 -14.58
C ARG A 359 5.54 -8.39 -13.69
N ARG A 360 4.41 -7.99 -14.27
CA ARG A 360 3.22 -7.61 -13.48
C ARG A 360 2.69 -8.87 -12.79
N TYR A 361 2.35 -8.74 -11.50
CA TYR A 361 1.51 -9.72 -10.83
C TYR A 361 0.09 -9.51 -11.36
N ASP A 362 -0.47 -10.50 -12.03
CA ASP A 362 -1.89 -10.53 -12.40
C ASP A 362 -2.75 -11.04 -11.23
#